data_AF-R9K179-F1
#
_entry.id   AF-R9K179-F1
#
_cell.length_a   1.000
_cell.length_b   1.000
_cell.length_c   1.000
_cell.angle_alpha   90.00
_cell.angle_beta   90.00
_cell.angle_gamma   90.00
#
_symmetry.space_group_name_H-M   'P 1'
#
loop_
_entity.id
_entity.type
_entity.pdbx_description
1 polymer ?
#
loop_
_entity_poly.entity_id
_entity_poly.type
_entity_poly.pdbx_seq_one_letter_code
_entity_poly.pdbx_strand_id
1 'polypeptide(L)'
;MEKLVWDKVRQFLERLRCEDIDRESIVNTKEFQEAKQILEDKHAIYQQSMENVQQAEQEMIQDYVEALEAYSSEECQQAYLQGMVDCMLTLCGAGILKPKQEMETLLKTLIQPSS
;
A
#
# COMPACT_ATOMS: atom_id res chain seq x y z
N MET A 1 16.17 18.96 20.78
CA MET A 1 16.60 17.56 20.55
C MET A 1 15.41 16.69 20.12
N GLU A 2 14.32 16.65 20.89
CA GLU A 2 13.13 15.82 20.55
C GLU A 2 12.46 16.19 19.21
N LYS A 3 12.34 17.47 18.85
CA LYS A 3 11.77 17.89 17.55
C LYS A 3 12.58 17.37 16.35
N LEU A 4 13.91 17.37 16.47
CA LEU A 4 14.81 16.87 15.43
C LEU A 4 14.66 15.36 15.21
N VAL A 5 14.38 14.62 16.29
CA VAL A 5 14.11 13.17 16.23
C VAL A 5 12.82 12.91 15.44
N TRP A 6 11.74 13.64 15.74
CA TRP A 6 10.48 13.50 15.01
C TRP A 6 10.55 13.92 13.54
N ASP A 7 11.31 14.98 13.22
CA ASP A 7 11.56 15.37 11.83
C ASP A 7 12.32 14.29 11.05
N LYS A 8 13.29 13.63 11.70
CA LYS A 8 14.03 12.49 11.12
C LYS A 8 13.16 11.25 10.95
N VAL A 9 12.28 10.96 11.92
CA VAL A 9 11.30 9.88 11.83
C VAL A 9 10.34 10.13 10.67
N ARG A 10 9.82 11.36 10.51
CA ARG A 10 8.97 11.73 9.37
C ARG A 10 9.68 11.51 8.04
N GLN A 11 10.88 12.06 7.85
CA GLN A 11 11.65 11.90 6.61
C GLN A 11 11.95 10.43 6.30
N PHE A 12 12.20 9.61 7.32
CA PHE A 12 12.41 8.18 7.16
C PHE A 12 11.14 7.46 6.71
N LEU A 13 10.00 7.78 7.35
CA LEU A 13 8.69 7.24 7.00
C LEU A 13 8.24 7.66 5.58
N GLU A 14 8.50 8.90 5.18
CA GLU A 14 8.28 9.40 3.81
C GLU A 14 9.11 8.63 2.78
N ARG A 15 10.39 8.36 3.07
CA ARG A 15 11.27 7.55 2.19
C ARG A 15 10.86 6.09 2.12
N LEU A 16 10.26 5.57 3.18
CA LEU A 16 9.76 4.21 3.17
C LEU A 16 8.48 4.09 2.32
N ARG A 17 7.74 5.18 2.07
CA ARG A 17 6.50 5.17 1.29
C ARG A 17 6.72 4.50 -0.07
N CYS A 18 5.65 3.89 -0.62
CA CYS A 18 5.60 3.01 -1.81
C CYS A 18 6.22 3.54 -3.13
N GLU A 19 6.96 4.64 -3.09
CA GLU A 19 7.67 5.23 -4.23
C GLU A 19 8.97 4.50 -4.58
N ASP A 20 9.57 3.74 -3.64
CA ASP A 20 10.75 2.90 -3.89
C ASP A 20 10.40 1.40 -3.86
N ILE A 21 10.01 0.89 -5.03
CA ILE A 21 9.69 -0.52 -5.29
C ILE A 21 10.93 -1.42 -5.44
N ASP A 22 12.14 -0.85 -5.43
CA ASP A 22 13.40 -1.58 -5.59
C ASP A 22 14.20 -1.67 -4.28
N ARG A 23 13.62 -1.22 -3.16
CA ARG A 23 14.27 -1.29 -1.84
C ARG A 23 14.58 -2.73 -1.43
N GLU A 24 15.80 -2.97 -0.96
CA GLU A 24 16.28 -4.29 -0.49
C GLU A 24 15.42 -4.89 0.65
N SER A 25 14.63 -4.08 1.33
CA SER A 25 13.77 -4.50 2.44
C SER A 25 12.35 -4.92 2.03
N ILE A 26 12.04 -4.99 0.72
CA ILE A 26 10.77 -5.57 0.27
C ILE A 26 10.75 -7.06 0.61
N VAL A 27 9.71 -7.44 1.35
CA VAL A 27 9.46 -8.85 1.68
C VAL A 27 8.61 -9.42 0.56
N ASN A 28 9.23 -10.27 -0.25
CA ASN A 28 8.55 -11.00 -1.31
C ASN A 28 8.30 -12.43 -0.82
N THR A 29 7.12 -12.69 -0.27
CA THR A 29 6.79 -14.02 0.24
C THR A 29 6.54 -14.99 -0.91
N LYS A 30 6.76 -16.27 -0.66
CA LYS A 30 6.50 -17.31 -1.66
C LYS A 30 5.03 -17.29 -2.09
N GLU A 31 4.13 -17.10 -1.14
CA GLU A 31 2.69 -17.01 -1.35
C GLU A 31 2.32 -15.83 -2.25
N PHE A 32 2.97 -14.67 -2.09
CA PHE A 32 2.76 -13.52 -2.97
C PHE A 32 3.24 -13.81 -4.39
N GLN A 33 4.41 -14.44 -4.56
CA GLN A 33 4.91 -14.81 -5.88
C GLN A 33 4.00 -15.81 -6.58
N GLU A 34 3.50 -16.81 -5.85
CA GLU A 34 2.54 -17.80 -6.38
C GLU A 34 1.21 -17.13 -6.79
N ALA A 35 0.66 -16.25 -5.95
CA ALA A 35 -0.55 -15.51 -6.26
C ALA A 35 -0.36 -14.59 -7.48
N LYS A 36 0.80 -13.93 -7.60
CA LYS A 36 1.15 -13.10 -8.76
C LYS A 36 1.19 -13.91 -10.05
N GLN A 37 1.85 -15.07 -10.03
CA GLN A 37 1.90 -15.94 -11.21
C GLN A 37 0.51 -16.42 -11.63
N ILE A 38 -0.33 -16.81 -10.66
CA ILE A 38 -1.72 -17.22 -10.94
C ILE A 38 -2.50 -16.06 -11.57
N LEU A 39 -2.34 -14.84 -11.08
CA LEU A 39 -2.99 -13.67 -11.65
C LEU A 39 -2.56 -13.43 -13.10
N GLU A 40 -1.26 -13.49 -13.40
CA GLU A 40 -0.72 -13.34 -14.76
C GLU A 40 -1.32 -14.40 -15.72
N ASP A 41 -1.39 -15.66 -15.29
CA ASP A 41 -1.97 -16.75 -16.07
C ASP A 41 -3.47 -16.53 -16.33
N LYS A 42 -4.21 -16.06 -15.32
CA LYS A 42 -5.64 -15.74 -15.44
C LYS A 42 -5.89 -14.53 -16.33
N HIS A 43 -5.02 -13.52 -16.26
CA HIS A 43 -5.13 -12.32 -17.06
C HIS A 43 -4.99 -12.64 -18.56
N ALA A 44 -4.09 -13.54 -18.95
CA ALA A 44 -3.97 -14.00 -20.34
C ALA A 44 -5.27 -14.65 -20.86
N ILE A 45 -5.88 -15.52 -20.05
CA ILE A 45 -7.16 -16.18 -20.38
C ILE A 45 -8.29 -15.16 -20.45
N TYR A 46 -8.31 -14.20 -19.53
CA TYR A 46 -9.27 -13.09 -19.52
C TYR A 46 -9.21 -12.31 -20.83
N GLN A 47 -8.03 -11.84 -21.24
CA GLN A 47 -7.85 -11.09 -22.48
C GLN A 47 -8.36 -11.87 -23.71
N GLN A 48 -8.02 -13.15 -23.82
CA GLN A 48 -8.51 -13.99 -24.92
C GLN A 48 -10.03 -14.20 -24.89
N SER A 49 -10.61 -14.34 -23.70
CA SER A 49 -12.06 -14.50 -23.53
C SER A 49 -12.81 -13.23 -23.93
N MET A 50 -12.23 -12.06 -23.63
CA MET A 50 -12.82 -10.78 -23.94
C MET A 50 -13.03 -10.58 -25.45
N GLU A 51 -12.15 -11.09 -26.33
CA GLU A 51 -12.29 -10.97 -27.79
C GLU A 51 -13.64 -11.47 -28.34
N ASN A 52 -14.30 -12.41 -27.64
CA ASN A 52 -15.54 -13.04 -28.08
C ASN A 52 -16.80 -12.46 -27.39
N VAL A 53 -16.64 -11.52 -26.47
CA VAL A 53 -17.73 -10.88 -25.72
C VAL A 53 -18.27 -9.68 -26.51
N GLN A 54 -19.58 -9.39 -26.39
CA GLN A 54 -20.16 -8.24 -27.08
C GLN A 54 -19.65 -6.93 -26.46
N GLN A 55 -19.40 -5.92 -27.28
CA GLN A 55 -18.77 -4.66 -26.85
C GLN A 55 -19.41 -4.02 -25.60
N ALA A 56 -20.73 -3.99 -25.51
CA ALA A 56 -21.43 -3.43 -24.34
C ALA A 56 -21.18 -4.23 -23.05
N GLU A 57 -21.04 -5.55 -23.15
CA GLU A 57 -20.69 -6.42 -22.02
C GLU A 57 -19.19 -6.29 -21.69
N GLN A 58 -18.33 -6.08 -22.70
CA GLN A 58 -16.90 -5.83 -22.48
C GLN A 58 -16.68 -4.59 -21.63
N GLU A 59 -17.34 -3.47 -21.97
CA GLU A 59 -17.24 -2.20 -21.25
C GLU A 59 -17.64 -2.37 -19.78
N MET A 60 -18.79 -3.00 -19.51
CA MET A 60 -19.24 -3.27 -18.14
C MET A 60 -18.27 -4.16 -17.34
N ILE A 61 -17.68 -5.17 -17.97
CA ILE A 61 -16.70 -6.06 -17.31
C ILE A 61 -15.41 -5.30 -17.04
N GLN A 62 -14.95 -4.49 -17.99
CA GLN A 62 -13.72 -3.72 -17.86
C GLN A 62 -13.84 -2.65 -16.78
N ASP A 63 -14.96 -1.93 -16.72
CA ASP A 63 -15.25 -0.97 -15.64
C ASP A 63 -15.15 -1.61 -14.26
N TYR A 64 -15.66 -2.84 -14.11
CA TYR A 64 -15.59 -3.58 -12.85
C TYR A 64 -14.16 -4.03 -12.52
N VAL A 65 -13.40 -4.51 -13.51
CA VAL A 65 -12.00 -4.90 -13.32
C VAL A 65 -11.14 -3.69 -12.93
N GLU A 66 -11.31 -2.55 -13.60
CA GLU A 66 -10.59 -1.31 -13.29
C GLU A 66 -10.93 -0.83 -11.85
N ALA A 67 -12.20 -0.93 -11.44
CA ALA A 67 -12.59 -0.61 -10.07
C ALA A 67 -11.97 -1.57 -9.03
N LEU A 68 -11.84 -2.87 -9.35
CA LEU A 68 -11.17 -3.84 -8.49
C LEU A 68 -9.67 -3.55 -8.35
N GLU A 69 -9.00 -3.22 -9.45
CA GLU A 69 -7.57 -2.88 -9.44
C GLU A 69 -7.31 -1.60 -8.65
N ALA A 70 -8.14 -0.58 -8.85
CA ALA A 70 -8.08 0.66 -8.08
C ALA A 70 -8.28 0.39 -6.57
N TYR A 71 -9.29 -0.40 -6.21
CA TYR A 71 -9.51 -0.79 -4.81
C TYR A 71 -8.33 -1.58 -4.23
N SER A 72 -7.76 -2.54 -4.99
CA SER A 72 -6.61 -3.33 -4.55
C SER A 72 -5.37 -2.47 -4.29
N SER A 73 -5.15 -1.43 -5.11
CA SER A 73 -4.09 -0.45 -4.89
C SER A 73 -4.27 0.33 -3.58
N GLU A 74 -5.49 0.83 -3.33
CA GLU A 74 -5.81 1.56 -2.10
C GLU A 74 -5.76 0.65 -0.86
N GLU A 75 -6.18 -0.62 -0.96
CA GLU A 75 -6.09 -1.60 0.11
C GLU A 75 -4.62 -1.89 0.49
N CYS A 76 -3.75 -2.04 -0.52
CA CYS A 76 -2.31 -2.18 -0.32
C CYS A 76 -1.72 -0.94 0.38
N GLN A 77 -2.09 0.26 -0.08
CA GLN A 77 -1.66 1.51 0.52
C GLN A 77 -2.15 1.65 1.98
N GLN A 78 -3.39 1.25 2.27
CA GLN A 78 -3.94 1.23 3.61
C GLN A 78 -3.17 0.27 4.53
N ALA A 79 -2.93 -0.97 4.09
CA ALA A 79 -2.17 -1.95 4.86
C ALA A 79 -0.73 -1.48 5.14
N TYR A 80 -0.12 -0.84 4.14
CA TYR A 80 1.20 -0.24 4.26
C TYR A 80 1.26 0.85 5.35
N LEU A 81 0.34 1.81 5.29
CA LEU A 81 0.22 2.88 6.28
C LEU A 81 -0.06 2.31 7.67
N GLN A 82 -0.93 1.31 7.78
CA GLN A 82 -1.22 0.65 9.05
C GLN A 82 0.05 0.01 9.64
N GLY A 83 0.89 -0.65 8.84
CA GLY A 83 2.16 -1.19 9.29
C GLY A 83 3.11 -0.12 9.87
N MET A 84 3.11 1.09 9.29
CA MET A 84 3.88 2.23 9.83
C MET A 84 3.33 2.69 11.19
N VAL A 85 2.01 2.75 11.33
CA VAL A 85 1.31 3.09 12.58
C VAL A 85 1.66 2.07 13.67
N ASP A 86 1.56 0.79 13.36
CA ASP A 86 1.83 -0.31 14.28
C ASP A 86 3.30 -0.31 14.75
N CYS A 87 4.23 0.00 13.84
CA CYS A 87 5.64 0.17 14.19
C CYS A 87 5.84 1.31 15.21
N MET A 88 5.24 2.48 14.97
CA MET A 88 5.33 3.61 15.89
C MET A 88 4.72 3.29 17.27
N LEU A 89 3.55 2.64 17.29
CA LEU A 89 2.89 2.21 18.53
C LEU A 89 3.73 1.19 19.30
N THR A 90 4.39 0.27 18.59
CA THR A 90 5.32 -0.70 19.20
C THR A 90 6.50 0.00 19.88
N LEU A 91 7.11 0.99 19.22
CA LEU A 91 8.20 1.78 19.79
C LEU A 91 7.74 2.63 20.99
N CYS A 92 6.50 3.13 20.97
CA CYS A 92 5.88 3.80 22.11
C CYS A 92 5.67 2.84 23.28
N GLY A 93 5.15 1.64 23.03
CA GLY A 93 4.96 0.60 24.05
C GLY A 93 6.27 0.12 24.68
N ALA A 94 7.35 0.10 23.90
CA ALA A 94 8.71 -0.20 24.38
C ALA A 94 9.36 0.95 25.17
N GLY A 95 8.72 2.13 25.26
CA GLY A 95 9.24 3.32 25.93
C GLY A 95 10.37 4.03 25.18
N ILE A 96 10.63 3.65 23.91
CA ILE A 96 11.65 4.27 23.05
C ILE A 96 11.14 5.61 22.52
N LEU A 97 9.90 5.63 22.04
CA LEU A 97 9.20 6.85 21.68
C LEU A 97 8.24 7.23 22.81
N LYS A 98 8.12 8.52 23.09
CA LYS A 98 7.08 9.03 24.00
C LYS A 98 5.90 9.50 23.17
N PRO A 99 4.67 8.99 23.41
CA PRO A 99 3.47 9.46 22.72
C PRO A 99 3.33 10.98 22.92
N LYS A 100 3.17 11.74 21.84
CA LYS A 100 2.93 13.18 21.88
C LYS A 100 2.02 13.63 20.74
N GLN A 101 1.57 14.88 20.79
CA GLN A 101 0.76 15.53 19.74
C GLN A 101 1.40 15.45 18.34
N GLU A 102 2.73 15.35 18.25
CA GLU A 102 3.43 15.18 16.98
C GLU A 102 3.12 13.82 16.32
N MET A 103 2.92 12.75 17.10
CA MET A 103 2.49 11.45 16.59
C MET A 103 1.07 11.54 16.03
N GLU A 104 0.14 12.15 16.76
CA GLU A 104 -1.22 12.37 16.26
C GLU A 104 -1.25 13.22 14.98
N THR A 105 -0.37 14.22 14.89
CA THR A 105 -0.24 15.07 13.71
C THR A 105 0.32 14.27 12.53
N LEU A 106 1.35 13.46 12.77
CA LEU A 106 2.00 12.64 11.74
C LEU A 106 1.05 11.54 11.24
N LEU A 107 0.29 10.91 12.14
CA LEU A 107 -0.78 9.96 11.80
C LEU A 107 -1.85 10.63 10.94
N LYS A 108 -2.31 11.83 11.32
CA LYS A 108 -3.26 12.59 10.49
C LYS A 108 -2.71 12.89 9.10
N THR A 109 -1.44 13.26 8.98
CA THR A 109 -0.80 13.54 7.68
C THR A 109 -0.64 12.27 6.84
N LEU A 110 -0.31 11.12 7.45
CA LEU A 110 -0.15 9.85 6.74
C LEU A 110 -1.48 9.23 6.28
N ILE A 111 -2.57 9.46 7.02
CA ILE A 111 -3.90 8.90 6.75
C ILE A 111 -4.70 9.76 5.74
N GLN A 112 -4.29 11.01 5.49
CA GLN A 112 -4.94 11.83 4.48
C GLN A 112 -4.50 11.38 3.07
N PRO A 113 -5.44 11.14 2.14
CA PRO A 113 -5.08 10.84 0.77
C PRO A 113 -4.28 12.00 0.18
N SER A 114 -3.28 11.68 -0.63
CA SER A 114 -2.52 12.69 -1.38
C SER A 114 -3.51 13.35 -2.35
N SER A 115 -3.79 14.64 -2.14
CA SER A 115 -4.65 15.44 -3.03
C SER A 115 -4.05 15.59 -4.42
#